data_AF-A0A928J7N2-F1
#
_entry.id   AF-A0A928J7N2-F1
#
_cell.length_a   1.000
_cell.length_b   1.000
_cell.length_c   1.000
_cell.angle_alpha   90.00
_cell.angle_beta   90.00
_cell.angle_gamma   90.00
#
_symmetry.space_group_name_H-M   'P 1'
#
loop_
_entity.id
_entity.type
_entity.pdbx_description
1 polymer ?
#
loop_
_entity_poly.entity_id
_entity_poly.type
_entity_poly.pdbx_seq_one_letter_code
_entity_poly.pdbx_strand_id
1 'polypeptide(L)' 'MRNKKNKHIGIEIDPELHYKLHYISKYYGRSANGEILYLIRQEIKAFEKNEGEIEIPADCAEASEK' A
#
# COMPACT_ATOMS: atom_id res chain seq x y z
N MET A 1 10.96 3.87 13.98
CA MET A 1 10.01 3.44 15.03
C MET A 1 8.72 2.98 14.37
N ARG A 2 8.17 1.83 14.78
CA ARG A 2 6.89 1.34 14.24
C ARG A 2 5.76 2.19 14.80
N ASN A 3 4.99 2.85 13.95
CA ASN A 3 3.80 3.56 14.40
C ASN A 3 2.76 2.50 14.83
N LYS A 4 2.35 2.50 16.11
CA LYS A 4 1.35 1.55 16.64
C LYS A 4 0.00 1.67 15.93
N LYS A 5 -0.25 2.79 15.26
CA LYS A 5 -1.47 3.09 14.52
C LYS A 5 -1.51 2.39 13.15
N ASN A 6 -0.36 2.00 12.62
CA ASN A 6 -0.28 1.34 11.31
C ASN A 6 -0.77 -0.11 11.43
N LYS A 7 -1.73 -0.46 10.58
CA LYS A 7 -2.21 -1.83 10.43
C LYS A 7 -1.20 -2.66 9.64
N HIS A 8 -1.01 -3.92 10.04
CA HIS A 8 -0.22 -4.88 9.28
C HIS A 8 -1.13 -5.58 8.27
N ILE A 9 -0.63 -5.75 7.06
CA ILE A 9 -1.32 -6.49 6.00
C ILE A 9 -0.50 -7.75 5.75
N GLY A 10 -1.09 -8.91 6.04
CA GLY A 10 -0.59 -10.20 5.58
C GLY A 10 -1.28 -10.54 4.26
N ILE A 11 -0.53 -11.01 3.27
CA ILE A 11 -1.05 -11.34 1.94
C ILE A 11 -0.48 -12.70 1.56
N GLU A 12 -1.34 -13.58 1.07
CA GLU A 12 -0.91 -14.79 0.37
C GLU A 12 -0.68 -14.44 -1.10
N ILE A 13 0.52 -14.75 -1.60
CA ILE A 13 0.94 -14.42 -2.96
C ILE A 13 1.61 -15.64 -3.58
N ASP A 14 1.37 -15.83 -4.88
CA ASP A 14 2.02 -16.86 -5.66
C ASP A 14 3.56 -16.70 -5.61
N PRO A 15 4.34 -17.79 -5.47
CA PRO A 15 5.80 -17.72 -5.39
C PRO A 15 6.47 -17.02 -6.57
N GLU A 16 5.93 -17.16 -7.79
CA GLU A 16 6.46 -16.51 -8.99
C GLU A 16 6.22 -14.99 -8.94
N LEU A 17 5.02 -14.57 -8.53
CA LEU A 17 4.70 -13.16 -8.34
C LEU A 17 5.53 -12.53 -7.21
N HIS A 18 5.71 -13.24 -6.11
CA HIS A 18 6.56 -12.81 -5.00
C HIS A 18 8.00 -12.54 -5.47
N TYR A 19 8.56 -13.44 -6.28
CA TYR A 19 9.89 -13.27 -6.86
C TYR A 19 9.95 -12.04 -7.79
N LYS A 20 8.98 -11.90 -8.70
CA LYS A 20 8.91 -10.76 -9.64
C LYS A 20 8.79 -9.43 -8.91
N LEU A 21 7.96 -9.35 -7.87
CA LEU A 21 7.82 -8.16 -7.03
C LEU A 21 9.18 -7.77 -6.42
N HIS A 22 9.89 -8.73 -5.83
CA HIS A 22 11.21 -8.48 -5.24
C HIS A 22 12.25 -8.05 -6.28
N TYR A 23 12.18 -8.60 -7.49
CA TYR A 23 13.06 -8.22 -8.59
C TYR A 23 12.84 -6.75 -8.97
N ILE A 24 11.59 -6.36 -9.19
CA ILE A 24 11.19 -4.99 -9.55
C ILE A 24 11.51 -4.01 -8.41
N SER A 25 11.23 -4.38 -7.17
CA SER A 25 11.50 -3.50 -6.03
C SER A 25 12.99 -3.21 -5.90
N LYS A 26 13.86 -4.22 -6.11
CA LYS A 26 15.32 -4.04 -6.13
C LYS A 26 15.76 -3.11 -7.25
N TYR A 27 15.19 -3.25 -8.45
CA TYR A 27 15.49 -2.37 -9.58
C TYR A 27 15.20 -0.90 -9.25
N TYR A 28 14.06 -0.61 -8.61
CA TYR A 28 13.70 0.75 -8.18
C TYR A 28 14.36 1.20 -6.87
N GLY A 29 15.24 0.38 -6.26
CA GLY A 29 15.90 0.70 -4.99
C GLY A 29 14.97 0.74 -3.78
N ARG A 30 13.86 -0.01 -3.82
CA ARG A 30 12.83 -0.06 -2.77
C ARG A 30 12.77 -1.45 -2.13
N SER A 31 12.27 -1.50 -0.89
CA SER A 31 11.82 -2.77 -0.30
C SER A 31 10.53 -3.25 -0.97
N ALA A 32 10.26 -4.55 -0.92
CA ALA A 32 9.00 -5.10 -1.45
C ALA A 32 7.77 -4.42 -0.84
N ASN A 33 7.76 -4.19 0.48
CA ASN A 33 6.69 -3.44 1.13
C ASN A 33 6.58 -1.99 0.62
N GLY A 34 7.72 -1.33 0.38
CA GLY A 34 7.74 0.02 -0.19
C GLY A 34 7.15 0.06 -1.60
N GLU A 35 7.43 -0.95 -2.40
CA GLU A 35 6.88 -1.09 -3.76
C GLU A 35 5.38 -1.37 -3.72
N ILE A 36 4.90 -2.28 -2.88
CA ILE A 36 3.47 -2.55 -2.70
C ILE A 36 2.73 -1.27 -2.30
N LEU A 37 3.24 -0.53 -1.31
CA LEU A 37 2.63 0.73 -0.88
C LEU A 37 2.61 1.78 -1.99
N TYR A 38 3.65 1.82 -2.82
CA TYR A 38 3.70 2.72 -3.97
C TYR A 38 2.62 2.36 -5.01
N LEU A 39 2.51 1.09 -5.37
CA LEU A 39 1.51 0.60 -6.33
C LEU A 39 0.09 0.86 -5.85
N ILE A 40 -0.23 0.56 -4.59
CA ILE A 40 -1.55 0.85 -4.00
C ILE A 40 -1.89 2.35 -4.09
N ARG A 41 -0.94 3.23 -3.80
CA ARG A 41 -1.14 4.69 -3.89
C ARG A 41 -1.33 5.16 -5.33
N GLN A 42 -0.64 4.55 -6.29
CA GLN A 42 -0.83 4.87 -7.70
C GLN A 42 -2.23 4.45 -8.15
N GLU A 43 -2.67 3.25 -7.76
CA GLU A 43 -3.98 2.71 -8.11
C GLU A 43 -5.10 3.58 -7.52
N ILE A 44 -5.03 3.95 -6.25
CA ILE A 44 -6.00 4.85 -5.61
C ILE A 44 -6.08 6.18 -6.37
N LYS A 45 -4.94 6.80 -6.68
CA LYS A 45 -4.93 8.08 -7.43
C LYS A 45 -5.50 7.96 -8.82
N ALA A 46 -5.23 6.85 -9.51
CA ALA A 46 -5.77 6.59 -10.83
C ALA A 46 -7.28 6.38 -10.78
N PHE A 47 -7.76 5.64 -9.79
CA PHE A 47 -9.17 5.44 -9.52
C PHE A 47 -9.88 6.77 -9.19
N GLU A 48 -9.36 7.55 -8.25
CA GLU A 48 -9.93 8.83 -7.84
C GLU A 48 -10.03 9.83 -8.99
N LYS A 49 -9.06 9.80 -9.91
CA LYS A 49 -9.07 10.64 -11.11
C LYS A 49 -10.17 10.23 -12.10
N ASN A 50 -10.50 8.96 -12.19
CA ASN A 50 -11.43 8.42 -13.19
C ASN A 50 -12.88 8.37 -12.66
N GLU A 51 -13.08 7.93 -11.42
CA GLU A 51 -14.39 7.62 -10.84
C GLU A 51 -14.83 8.62 -9.76
N GLY A 52 -13.91 9.45 -9.26
CA GLY A 52 -14.16 10.41 -8.18
C GLY A 52 -13.53 10.04 -6.84
N GLU A 53 -13.50 11.00 -5.92
CA GLU A 53 -12.79 10.87 -4.63
C GLU A 53 -13.41 9.81 -3.72
N ILE A 54 -12.56 9.01 -3.07
CA ILE A 54 -13.00 7.97 -2.13
C ILE A 54 -13.28 8.63 -0.79
N GLU A 55 -14.55 8.66 -0.37
CA GLU A 55 -14.92 9.14 0.96
C GLU A 55 -14.39 8.20 2.05
N ILE A 56 -13.57 8.73 2.96
CA ILE A 56 -13.01 7.97 4.08
C ILE A 56 -13.93 8.15 5.30
N PRO A 57 -14.51 7.08 5.86
CA PRO A 57 -15.33 7.17 7.06
C PRO A 57 -14.50 7.60 8.28
N ALA A 58 -15.09 8.41 9.16
CA ALA A 58 -14.44 8.97 10.35
C ALA A 58 -13.76 7.91 11.23
N ASP A 59 -14.37 6.73 11.36
CA ASP A 59 -13.86 5.59 12.14
C ASP A 59 -12.48 5.11 11.65
N CYS A 60 -12.14 5.34 10.38
CA CYS A 60 -10.84 5.02 9.81
C CYS A 60 -9.81 6.16 9.96
N ALA A 61 -10.25 7.41 10.18
CA ALA A 61 -9.39 8.59 10.38
C ALA A 61 -8.94 8.76 11.85
N GLU A 62 -9.78 8.36 12.81
CA GLU A 62 -9.54 8.51 14.25
C GLU A 62 -8.36 7.69 14.80
N ALA A 63 -7.86 6.70 14.04
CA ALA A 63 -6.67 5.96 14.42
C ALA A 63 -5.41 6.84 14.51
N SER A 64 -5.44 8.08 14.02
CA SER A 64 -4.29 8.99 13.96
C SER A 64 -4.17 9.99 15.13
N GLU A 65 -5.19 10.19 15.97
CA GLU A 65 -5.28 11.40 16.83
C GLU A 65 -5.37 11.23 18.35
N LYS A 66 -5.24 10.02 18.91
CA LYS A 66 -5.02 9.83 20.36
C LYS A 66 -3.73 9.06 20.67
#